data_AF-A0A950R172-F1
#
_entry.id   AF-A0A950R172-F1
#
_cell.length_a   1.000
_cell.length_b   1.000
_cell.length_c   1.000
_cell.angle_alpha   90.00
_cell.angle_beta   90.00
_cell.angle_gamma   90.00
#
_symmetry.space_group_name_H-M   'P 1'
#
loop_
_entity.id
_entity.type
_entity.pdbx_description
1 polymer ?
#
loop_
_entity_poly.entity_id
_entity_poly.type
_entity_poly.pdbx_seq_one_letter_code
_entity_poly.pdbx_strand_id
1 'polypeptide(L)'
;MRLRIFAWFMARFGHKADRYLASYKSKLFADAAGTLLEVGPGAGANLRYFAAKEVRWIGVEPNPYMNRHLAEEARRVGLRIDVLCGTAEDLPFKAGSIDYVISTLVLCSVTDQRQALSELARVLKPNGKLVFIEHVAAPPGTLLRRIQSFVKPIWRRMGDGCNPDRETRASIERSGLAIGEIIEFEAPLPIVRPHIAGYAIK
;
A
#
# COMPACT_ATOMS: atom_id res chain seq x y z
N MET A 1 -16.13 8.09 -14.26
CA MET A 1 -15.70 9.49 -14.01
C MET A 1 -14.88 9.63 -12.72
N ARG A 2 -15.39 9.22 -11.55
CA ARG A 2 -14.72 9.37 -10.25
C ARG A 2 -13.32 8.75 -10.16
N LEU A 3 -13.15 7.48 -10.55
CA LEU A 3 -11.85 6.78 -10.52
C LEU A 3 -10.77 7.48 -11.34
N ARG A 4 -11.15 8.03 -12.50
CA ARG A 4 -10.26 8.82 -13.36
C ARG A 4 -9.84 10.14 -12.72
N ILE A 5 -10.78 10.83 -12.06
CA ILE A 5 -10.49 12.07 -11.32
C ILE A 5 -9.54 11.77 -10.15
N PHE A 6 -9.80 10.69 -9.41
CA PHE A 6 -8.93 10.24 -8.32
C PHE A 6 -7.53 9.90 -8.83
N ALA A 7 -7.41 9.14 -9.92
CA ALA A 7 -6.12 8.82 -10.53
C ALA A 7 -5.34 10.07 -10.94
N TRP A 8 -6.00 11.01 -11.62
CA TRP A 8 -5.39 12.29 -11.99
C TRP A 8 -4.93 13.10 -10.77
N PHE A 9 -5.76 13.16 -9.71
CA PHE A 9 -5.41 13.84 -8.47
C PHE A 9 -4.18 13.21 -7.81
N MET A 10 -4.16 11.88 -7.69
CA MET A 10 -3.05 11.15 -7.10
C MET A 10 -1.76 11.29 -7.91
N ALA A 11 -1.83 11.23 -9.24
CA ALA A 11 -0.67 11.48 -10.10
C ALA A 11 -0.11 12.90 -9.92
N ARG A 12 -0.97 13.90 -9.73
CA ARG A 12 -0.55 15.31 -9.64
C ARG A 12 -0.04 15.72 -8.26
N PHE A 13 -0.61 15.15 -7.19
CA PHE A 13 -0.41 15.59 -5.80
C PHE A 13 0.15 14.50 -4.87
N GLY A 14 0.09 13.22 -5.25
CA GLY A 14 0.56 12.10 -4.41
C GLY A 14 2.02 12.21 -4.01
N HIS A 15 2.90 12.68 -4.91
CA HIS A 15 4.32 12.91 -4.60
C HIS A 15 4.57 13.96 -3.51
N LYS A 16 3.63 14.91 -3.27
CA LYS A 16 3.79 15.87 -2.16
C LYS A 16 3.54 15.20 -0.81
N ALA A 17 2.54 14.33 -0.73
CA ALA A 17 2.26 13.52 0.45
C ALA A 17 3.37 12.48 0.69
N ASP A 18 3.97 11.96 -0.38
CA ASP A 18 5.10 11.02 -0.34
C ASP A 18 6.31 11.54 0.46
N ARG A 19 6.54 12.87 0.48
CA ARG A 19 7.66 13.45 1.23
C ARG A 19 7.62 13.13 2.73
N TYR A 20 6.43 13.02 3.32
CA TYR A 20 6.27 12.65 4.73
C TYR A 20 6.56 11.18 4.98
N LEU A 21 6.39 10.33 3.96
CA LEU A 21 6.67 8.90 4.03
C LEU A 21 8.10 8.56 3.61
N ALA A 22 8.85 9.54 3.11
CA ALA A 22 10.06 9.27 2.36
C ALA A 22 11.16 8.61 3.20
N SER A 23 11.33 9.02 4.47
CA SER A 23 12.29 8.41 5.39
C SER A 23 11.93 6.96 5.71
N TYR A 24 10.64 6.69 5.96
CA TYR A 24 10.14 5.33 6.21
C TYR A 24 10.33 4.44 4.99
N LYS A 25 9.99 4.93 3.79
CA LYS A 25 10.20 4.21 2.53
C LYS A 25 11.67 3.90 2.28
N SER A 26 12.56 4.89 2.44
CA SER A 26 14.01 4.67 2.31
C SER A 26 14.51 3.58 3.25
N LYS A 27 14.10 3.59 4.52
CA LYS A 27 14.51 2.60 5.52
C LYS A 27 13.93 1.22 5.21
N LEU A 28 12.62 1.13 5.01
CA LEU A 28 11.91 -0.14 4.87
C LEU A 28 12.16 -0.84 3.53
N PHE A 29 12.45 -0.10 2.47
CA PHE A 29 12.76 -0.67 1.15
C PHE A 29 14.26 -0.90 0.95
N ALA A 30 15.10 -0.58 1.94
CA ALA A 30 16.56 -0.60 1.81
C ALA A 30 17.13 -1.97 1.42
N ASP A 31 16.54 -3.06 1.90
CA ASP A 31 16.97 -4.43 1.63
C ASP A 31 16.07 -5.18 0.63
N ALA A 32 15.18 -4.48 -0.07
CA ALA A 32 14.34 -5.07 -1.10
C ALA A 32 15.19 -5.64 -2.24
N ALA A 33 15.00 -6.92 -2.54
CA ALA A 33 15.72 -7.69 -3.56
C ALA A 33 14.84 -8.84 -4.11
N GLY A 34 15.21 -9.40 -5.25
CA GLY A 34 14.51 -10.55 -5.83
C GLY A 34 13.18 -10.19 -6.50
N THR A 35 12.17 -11.05 -6.38
CA THR A 35 10.84 -10.78 -6.94
C THR A 35 10.01 -9.96 -5.97
N LEU A 36 9.68 -8.72 -6.37
CA LEU A 36 8.95 -7.75 -5.59
C LEU A 36 7.55 -7.57 -6.16
N LEU A 37 6.53 -7.78 -5.33
CA LEU A 37 5.13 -7.48 -5.63
C LEU A 37 4.69 -6.22 -4.91
N GLU A 38 4.25 -5.21 -5.64
CA GLU A 38 3.58 -4.04 -5.08
C GLU A 38 2.08 -4.12 -5.37
N VAL A 39 1.26 -4.21 -4.33
CA VAL A 39 -0.20 -4.10 -4.47
C VAL A 39 -0.60 -2.63 -4.42
N GLY A 40 -1.52 -2.23 -5.28
CA GLY A 40 -2.00 -0.84 -5.39
C GLY A 40 -0.89 0.21 -5.59
N PRO A 41 0.02 0.04 -6.57
CA PRO A 41 1.11 1.00 -6.81
C PRO A 41 0.61 2.41 -7.21
N GLY A 42 -0.65 2.54 -7.63
CA GLY A 42 -1.25 3.80 -8.06
C GLY A 42 -0.41 4.47 -9.16
N ALA A 43 -0.08 5.74 -8.97
CA ALA A 43 0.75 6.50 -9.90
C ALA A 43 2.27 6.23 -9.77
N GLY A 44 2.70 5.26 -8.96
CA GLY A 44 4.11 4.84 -8.88
C GLY A 44 4.98 5.58 -7.86
N ALA A 45 4.40 6.09 -6.77
CA ALA A 45 5.14 6.86 -5.76
C ALA A 45 6.33 6.10 -5.14
N ASN A 46 6.31 4.76 -5.16
CA ASN A 46 7.40 3.93 -4.64
C ASN A 46 8.49 3.61 -5.68
N LEU A 47 8.25 3.76 -7.00
CA LEU A 47 9.15 3.23 -8.03
C LEU A 47 10.58 3.76 -7.92
N ARG A 48 10.74 5.05 -7.56
CA ARG A 48 12.06 5.68 -7.39
C ARG A 48 12.96 4.99 -6.36
N TYR A 49 12.39 4.28 -5.40
CA TYR A 49 13.16 3.55 -4.37
C TYR A 49 13.76 2.24 -4.87
N PHE A 50 13.29 1.76 -6.03
CA PHE A 50 13.70 0.49 -6.62
C PHE A 50 14.56 0.65 -7.87
N ALA A 51 14.71 1.87 -8.40
CA ALA A 51 15.42 2.14 -9.65
C ALA A 51 16.88 1.64 -9.67
N ALA A 52 17.57 1.68 -8.53
CA ALA A 52 18.96 1.22 -8.39
C ALA A 52 19.08 -0.18 -7.78
N LYS A 53 17.97 -0.92 -7.65
CA LYS A 53 17.92 -2.24 -7.00
C LYS A 53 17.77 -3.35 -8.01
N GLU A 54 18.37 -4.49 -7.69
CA GLU A 54 18.18 -5.73 -8.46
C GLU A 54 16.86 -6.41 -8.03
N VAL A 55 15.75 -5.85 -8.53
CA VAL A 55 14.42 -6.40 -8.30
C VAL A 55 13.71 -6.68 -9.62
N ARG A 56 12.97 -7.80 -9.65
CA ARG A 56 11.89 -8.00 -10.62
C ARG A 56 10.63 -7.39 -10.02
N TRP A 57 10.33 -6.16 -10.40
CA TRP A 57 9.17 -5.41 -9.89
C TRP A 57 7.90 -5.81 -10.65
N ILE A 58 6.86 -6.19 -9.90
CA ILE A 58 5.53 -6.56 -10.39
C ILE A 58 4.50 -5.73 -9.62
N GLY A 59 3.54 -5.12 -10.32
CA GLY A 59 2.45 -4.34 -9.74
C GLY A 59 1.09 -4.99 -9.97
N VAL A 60 0.21 -4.95 -8.98
CA VAL A 60 -1.22 -5.30 -9.12
C VAL A 60 -2.07 -4.08 -8.79
N GLU A 61 -2.72 -3.50 -9.80
CA GLU A 61 -3.46 -2.24 -9.69
C GLU A 61 -4.90 -2.40 -10.21
N PRO A 62 -5.94 -2.21 -9.37
CA PRO A 62 -7.32 -2.36 -9.80
C PRO A 62 -7.84 -1.16 -10.60
N ASN A 63 -7.28 0.05 -10.42
CA ASN A 63 -7.75 1.25 -11.09
C ASN A 63 -7.02 1.42 -12.44
N PRO A 64 -7.67 1.13 -13.60
CA PRO A 64 -7.00 1.14 -14.90
C PRO A 64 -6.53 2.55 -15.33
N TYR A 65 -7.06 3.60 -14.71
CA TYR A 65 -6.64 4.98 -14.99
C TYR A 65 -5.28 5.33 -14.38
N MET A 66 -4.74 4.50 -13.47
CA MET A 66 -3.40 4.64 -12.90
C MET A 66 -2.31 4.17 -13.87
N ASN A 67 -2.59 3.18 -14.72
CA ASN A 67 -1.61 2.51 -15.57
C ASN A 67 -0.77 3.47 -16.42
N ARG A 68 -1.40 4.50 -16.99
CA ARG A 68 -0.69 5.52 -17.78
C ARG A 68 0.32 6.29 -16.92
N HIS A 69 -0.10 6.75 -15.74
CA HIS A 69 0.74 7.51 -14.83
C HIS A 69 1.88 6.66 -14.26
N LEU A 70 1.56 5.41 -13.90
CA LEU A 70 2.54 4.43 -13.44
C LEU A 70 3.62 4.15 -14.49
N ALA A 71 3.24 3.96 -15.76
CA ALA A 71 4.18 3.76 -16.86
C ALA A 71 5.00 5.02 -17.22
N GLU A 72 4.42 6.21 -17.07
CA GLU A 72 5.14 7.48 -17.19
C GLU A 72 6.21 7.61 -16.08
N GLU A 73 5.85 7.31 -14.83
CA GLU A 73 6.76 7.35 -13.69
C GLU A 73 7.88 6.30 -13.80
N ALA A 74 7.55 5.07 -14.21
CA ALA A 74 8.53 4.01 -14.43
C ALA A 74 9.59 4.40 -15.47
N ARG A 75 9.17 4.99 -16.60
CA ARG A 75 10.09 5.55 -17.60
C ARG A 75 10.94 6.67 -17.04
N ARG A 76 10.36 7.55 -16.22
CA ARG A 76 11.06 8.67 -15.59
C ARG A 76 12.18 8.21 -14.65
N VAL A 77 11.96 7.14 -13.90
CA VAL A 77 12.95 6.60 -12.94
C VAL A 77 13.84 5.52 -13.53
N GLY A 78 13.58 5.08 -14.77
CA GLY A 78 14.37 4.05 -15.45
C GLY A 78 14.13 2.63 -14.94
N LEU A 79 12.97 2.35 -14.32
CA LEU A 79 12.63 1.04 -13.79
C LEU A 79 11.76 0.26 -14.79
N ARG A 80 12.12 -1.00 -15.05
CA ARG A 80 11.25 -1.93 -15.80
C ARG A 80 10.16 -2.44 -14.87
N ILE A 81 8.92 -2.40 -15.32
CA ILE A 81 7.75 -2.79 -14.53
C ILE A 81 6.88 -3.78 -15.31
N ASP A 82 6.35 -4.78 -14.60
CA ASP A 82 5.27 -5.64 -15.07
C ASP A 82 4.00 -5.27 -14.28
N VAL A 83 2.88 -4.93 -14.93
CA VAL A 83 1.65 -4.51 -14.24
C VAL A 83 0.48 -5.38 -14.66
N LEU A 84 -0.23 -5.91 -13.67
CA LEU A 84 -1.47 -6.67 -13.85
C LEU A 84 -2.65 -5.85 -13.33
N CYS A 85 -3.77 -5.92 -14.04
CA CYS A 85 -5.04 -5.44 -13.51
C CYS A 85 -5.62 -6.51 -12.58
N GLY A 86 -5.85 -6.16 -11.32
CA GLY A 86 -6.32 -7.10 -10.31
C GLY A 86 -6.40 -6.48 -8.92
N THR A 87 -6.76 -7.29 -7.94
CA THR A 87 -6.96 -6.89 -6.54
C THR A 87 -6.02 -7.65 -5.63
N ALA A 88 -5.74 -7.11 -4.43
CA ALA A 88 -4.90 -7.80 -3.45
C ALA A 88 -5.57 -9.07 -2.90
N GLU A 89 -6.90 -9.16 -2.99
CA GLU A 89 -7.73 -10.26 -2.54
C GLU A 89 -7.71 -11.51 -3.43
N ASP A 90 -7.18 -11.41 -4.66
CA ASP A 90 -7.10 -12.50 -5.63
C ASP A 90 -5.86 -12.33 -6.52
N LEU A 91 -4.74 -12.89 -6.06
CA LEU A 91 -3.45 -12.70 -6.71
C LEU A 91 -3.13 -13.88 -7.65
N PRO A 92 -2.85 -13.64 -8.95
CA PRO A 92 -2.59 -14.69 -9.94
C PRO A 92 -1.15 -15.25 -9.85
N PHE A 93 -0.60 -15.36 -8.64
CA PHE A 93 0.75 -15.85 -8.39
C PHE A 93 0.71 -17.17 -7.62
N LYS A 94 1.73 -18.02 -7.84
CA LYS A 94 1.88 -19.26 -7.09
C LYS A 94 2.20 -18.96 -5.62
N ALA A 95 1.79 -19.85 -4.71
CA ALA A 95 2.21 -19.76 -3.32
C ALA A 95 3.75 -19.84 -3.23
N GLY A 96 4.36 -19.06 -2.35
CA GLY A 96 5.81 -19.10 -2.16
C GLY A 96 6.63 -18.64 -3.36
N SER A 97 6.15 -17.66 -4.14
CA SER A 97 6.82 -17.19 -5.35
C SER A 97 7.42 -15.78 -5.23
N ILE A 98 7.04 -15.01 -4.22
CA ILE A 98 7.40 -13.60 -4.05
C ILE A 98 8.37 -13.44 -2.86
N ASP A 99 9.48 -12.75 -3.06
CA ASP A 99 10.46 -12.47 -2.01
C ASP A 99 10.01 -11.30 -1.12
N TYR A 100 9.39 -10.29 -1.73
CA TYR A 100 9.05 -9.04 -1.09
C TYR A 100 7.67 -8.55 -1.54
N VAL A 101 6.78 -8.23 -0.61
CA VAL A 101 5.47 -7.63 -0.88
C VAL A 101 5.41 -6.24 -0.28
N ILE A 102 4.97 -5.24 -1.05
CA ILE A 102 4.80 -3.86 -0.61
C ILE A 102 3.32 -3.48 -0.61
N SER A 103 2.84 -2.92 0.50
CA SER A 103 1.53 -2.28 0.61
C SER A 103 1.68 -0.86 1.18
N THR A 104 1.41 0.16 0.36
CA THR A 104 1.49 1.56 0.79
C THR A 104 0.15 2.26 0.62
N LEU A 105 -0.59 2.45 1.72
CA LEU A 105 -1.93 3.08 1.74
C LEU A 105 -2.96 2.32 0.89
N VAL A 106 -2.93 0.98 0.93
CA VAL A 106 -3.77 0.10 0.10
C VAL A 106 -4.71 -0.74 0.94
N LEU A 107 -4.26 -1.30 2.05
CA LEU A 107 -5.08 -2.17 2.89
C LEU A 107 -6.28 -1.43 3.51
N CYS A 108 -6.26 -0.10 3.57
CA CYS A 108 -7.44 0.68 3.95
C CYS A 108 -8.58 0.58 2.91
N SER A 109 -8.24 0.36 1.63
CA SER A 109 -9.12 0.43 0.46
C SER A 109 -9.63 -0.92 -0.03
N VAL A 110 -8.94 -2.02 0.32
CA VAL A 110 -9.38 -3.38 -0.04
C VAL A 110 -10.78 -3.67 0.52
N THR A 111 -11.51 -4.52 -0.18
CA THR A 111 -12.86 -4.95 0.19
C THR A 111 -12.83 -5.84 1.42
N ASP A 112 -11.89 -6.79 1.48
CA ASP A 112 -11.65 -7.70 2.60
C ASP A 112 -10.16 -7.74 2.97
N GLN A 113 -9.82 -7.17 4.13
CA GLN A 113 -8.44 -7.16 4.63
C GLN A 113 -7.91 -8.54 4.98
N ARG A 114 -8.78 -9.44 5.47
CA ARG A 114 -8.38 -10.80 5.84
C ARG A 114 -8.01 -11.58 4.58
N GLN A 115 -8.87 -11.50 3.55
CA GLN A 115 -8.60 -12.13 2.26
C GLN A 115 -7.32 -11.58 1.63
N ALA A 116 -7.18 -10.26 1.54
CA ALA A 116 -5.99 -9.60 1.01
C ALA A 116 -4.73 -10.07 1.75
N LEU A 117 -4.70 -9.96 3.08
CA LEU A 117 -3.53 -10.37 3.88
C LEU A 117 -3.23 -11.86 3.76
N SER A 118 -4.26 -12.72 3.65
CA SER A 118 -4.07 -14.15 3.39
C SER A 118 -3.41 -14.41 2.03
N GLU A 119 -3.82 -13.68 0.99
CA GLU A 119 -3.20 -13.76 -0.34
C GLU A 119 -1.76 -13.26 -0.32
N LEU A 120 -1.49 -12.10 0.32
CA LEU A 120 -0.14 -11.57 0.49
C LEU A 120 0.75 -12.60 1.21
N ALA A 121 0.27 -13.19 2.31
CA ALA A 121 0.99 -14.24 3.01
C ALA A 121 1.15 -15.51 2.16
N ARG A 122 0.15 -15.90 1.38
CA ARG A 122 0.22 -17.08 0.51
C ARG A 122 1.32 -16.94 -0.54
N VAL A 123 1.39 -15.81 -1.23
CA VAL A 123 2.35 -15.59 -2.34
C VAL A 123 3.79 -15.40 -1.86
N LEU A 124 3.99 -14.91 -0.63
CA LEU A 124 5.32 -14.79 -0.03
C LEU A 124 6.02 -16.14 0.08
N LYS A 125 7.31 -16.18 -0.25
CA LYS A 125 8.25 -17.28 0.05
C LYS A 125 8.41 -17.43 1.57
N PRO A 126 8.86 -18.60 2.07
CA PRO A 126 9.38 -18.71 3.42
C PRO A 126 10.49 -17.66 3.64
N ASN A 127 10.44 -16.94 4.76
CA ASN A 127 11.25 -15.76 5.09
C ASN A 127 11.03 -14.55 4.18
N GLY A 128 10.01 -14.58 3.31
CA GLY A 128 9.61 -13.46 2.49
C GLY A 128 9.00 -12.36 3.35
N LYS A 129 9.16 -11.11 2.93
CA LYS A 129 8.79 -9.93 3.73
C LYS A 129 7.57 -9.21 3.17
N LEU A 130 6.56 -8.98 4.01
CA LEU A 130 5.53 -7.98 3.78
C LEU A 130 5.98 -6.66 4.41
N VAL A 131 6.14 -5.61 3.62
CA VAL A 131 6.38 -4.25 4.09
C VAL A 131 5.13 -3.42 3.89
N PHE A 132 4.75 -2.67 4.92
CA PHE A 132 3.54 -1.86 4.91
C PHE A 132 3.79 -0.45 5.42
N ILE A 133 3.10 0.51 4.80
CA ILE A 133 2.94 1.87 5.29
C ILE A 133 1.47 2.22 5.11
N GLU A 134 0.72 2.29 6.20
CA GLU A 134 -0.74 2.38 6.18
C GLU A 134 -1.21 3.48 7.11
N HIS A 135 -2.25 4.22 6.71
CA HIS A 135 -3.00 4.98 7.70
C HIS A 135 -3.90 4.01 8.49
N VAL A 136 -4.18 4.35 9.74
CA VAL A 136 -4.99 3.51 10.63
C VAL A 136 -6.08 4.33 11.30
N ALA A 137 -7.09 3.59 11.73
CA ALA A 137 -8.02 3.98 12.76
C ALA A 137 -7.38 4.82 13.88
N ALA A 138 -7.99 5.95 14.23
CA ALA A 138 -7.72 6.57 15.51
C ALA A 138 -8.22 5.65 16.65
N PRO A 139 -7.60 5.72 17.86
CA PRO A 139 -7.97 4.84 18.96
C PRO A 139 -9.47 4.88 19.29
N PRO A 140 -10.08 3.75 19.67
CA PRO A 140 -11.48 3.70 20.08
C PRO A 140 -11.80 4.74 21.16
N GLY A 141 -12.97 5.39 21.04
CA GLY A 141 -13.43 6.41 21.98
C GLY A 141 -12.94 7.84 21.72
N THR A 142 -11.93 8.04 20.88
CA THR A 142 -11.43 9.39 20.54
C THR A 142 -12.39 10.18 19.66
N LEU A 143 -12.32 11.52 19.70
CA LEU A 143 -13.10 12.39 18.81
C LEU A 143 -12.75 12.12 17.34
N LEU A 144 -11.46 11.95 17.03
CA LEU A 144 -11.02 11.65 15.67
C LEU A 144 -11.63 10.35 15.15
N ARG A 145 -11.74 9.30 15.98
CA ARG A 145 -12.42 8.05 15.61
C ARG A 145 -13.87 8.28 15.21
N ARG A 146 -14.60 9.10 15.97
CA ARG A 146 -15.99 9.45 15.66
C ARG A 146 -16.09 10.19 14.33
N ILE A 147 -15.18 11.13 14.08
CA ILE A 147 -15.10 11.87 12.81
C ILE A 147 -14.82 10.91 11.66
N GLN A 148 -13.83 10.01 11.79
CA GLN A 148 -13.50 9.01 10.76
C GLN A 148 -14.73 8.16 10.38
N SER A 149 -15.43 7.61 11.37
CA SER A 149 -16.63 6.79 11.13
C SER A 149 -17.78 7.58 10.53
N PHE A 150 -17.93 8.86 10.90
CA PHE A 150 -18.96 9.74 10.34
C PHE A 150 -18.72 10.06 8.86
N VAL A 151 -17.49 10.43 8.49
CA VAL A 151 -17.16 10.80 7.09
C VAL A 151 -16.97 9.61 6.16
N LYS A 152 -16.80 8.41 6.72
CA LYS A 152 -16.50 7.16 6.00
C LYS A 152 -17.34 6.90 4.74
N PRO A 153 -18.68 7.03 4.70
CA PRO A 153 -19.44 6.69 3.49
C PRO A 153 -19.05 7.57 2.30
N ILE A 154 -18.88 8.87 2.54
CA ILE A 154 -18.47 9.85 1.54
C ILE A 154 -16.99 9.68 1.21
N TRP A 155 -16.15 9.45 2.22
CA TRP A 155 -14.71 9.21 2.05
C TRP A 155 -14.43 7.97 1.20
N ARG A 156 -15.07 6.84 1.50
CA ARG A 156 -14.96 5.59 0.71
C ARG A 156 -15.40 5.79 -0.72
N ARG A 157 -16.42 6.63 -0.91
CA ARG A 157 -16.83 7.06 -2.25
C ARG A 157 -15.71 7.90 -2.86
N MET A 158 -15.19 8.97 -2.28
CA MET A 158 -14.27 9.84 -3.03
C MET A 158 -12.83 9.28 -3.15
N GLY A 159 -12.34 8.58 -2.13
CA GLY A 159 -10.97 8.08 -2.00
C GLY A 159 -10.77 6.64 -2.48
N ASP A 160 -11.43 6.28 -3.58
CA ASP A 160 -11.24 4.97 -4.24
C ASP A 160 -11.33 3.74 -3.33
N GLY A 161 -12.34 3.70 -2.45
CA GLY A 161 -12.54 2.58 -1.52
C GLY A 161 -11.87 2.74 -0.17
N CYS A 162 -11.02 3.75 0.03
CA CYS A 162 -10.36 4.04 1.30
C CYS A 162 -11.37 4.14 2.46
N ASN A 163 -11.12 3.39 3.53
CA ASN A 163 -11.89 3.48 4.75
C ASN A 163 -11.08 4.17 5.86
N PRO A 164 -11.46 5.38 6.30
CA PRO A 164 -10.66 6.16 7.26
C PRO A 164 -10.64 5.58 8.67
N ASP A 165 -11.64 4.77 9.05
CA ASP A 165 -11.73 4.11 10.37
C ASP A 165 -11.25 2.64 10.36
N ARG A 166 -10.44 2.27 9.35
CA ARG A 166 -9.97 0.90 9.18
C ARG A 166 -8.93 0.52 10.24
N GLU A 167 -9.19 -0.58 10.94
CA GLU A 167 -8.30 -1.19 11.94
C GLU A 167 -7.16 -2.00 11.30
N THR A 168 -6.41 -1.38 10.37
CA THR A 168 -5.41 -2.09 9.55
C THR A 168 -4.29 -2.71 10.37
N ARG A 169 -3.81 -2.05 11.44
CA ARG A 169 -2.81 -2.60 12.39
C ARG A 169 -3.26 -3.96 12.92
N ALA A 170 -4.48 -4.00 13.47
CA ALA A 170 -5.04 -5.20 14.07
C ALA A 170 -5.35 -6.29 13.03
N SER A 171 -5.60 -5.93 11.77
CA SER A 171 -5.73 -6.90 10.68
C SER A 171 -4.38 -7.53 10.34
N ILE A 172 -3.31 -6.73 10.23
CA ILE A 172 -1.94 -7.21 9.97
C ILE A 172 -1.46 -8.13 11.10
N GLU A 173 -1.69 -7.76 12.36
CA GLU A 173 -1.33 -8.60 13.52
C GLU A 173 -2.06 -9.95 13.54
N ARG A 174 -3.24 -10.04 12.91
CA ARG A 174 -4.02 -11.28 12.79
C ARG A 174 -3.76 -12.03 11.48
N SER A 175 -2.83 -11.59 10.65
CA SER A 175 -2.52 -12.22 9.35
C SER A 175 -1.84 -13.59 9.46
N GLY A 176 -1.26 -13.91 10.63
CA GLY A 176 -0.43 -15.09 10.83
C GLY A 176 1.03 -14.92 10.42
N LEU A 177 1.42 -13.75 9.88
CA LEU A 177 2.81 -13.39 9.66
C LEU A 177 3.50 -13.02 10.98
N ALA A 178 4.79 -13.33 11.10
CA ALA A 178 5.61 -12.90 12.21
C ALA A 178 5.86 -11.38 12.12
N ILE A 179 5.31 -10.63 13.08
CA ILE A 179 5.44 -9.17 13.11
C ILE A 179 6.87 -8.77 13.45
N GLY A 180 7.46 -7.93 12.59
CA GLY A 180 8.75 -7.30 12.82
C GLY A 180 8.61 -5.94 13.50
N GLU A 181 9.38 -4.96 13.02
CA GLU A 181 9.29 -3.58 13.51
C GLU A 181 7.98 -2.93 13.04
N ILE A 182 7.26 -2.26 13.96
CA ILE A 182 6.15 -1.35 13.66
C ILE A 182 6.46 0.00 14.30
N ILE A 183 6.45 1.04 13.47
CA ILE A 183 6.61 2.43 13.89
C ILE A 183 5.27 3.14 13.71
N GLU A 184 4.79 3.77 14.77
CA GLU A 184 3.59 4.61 14.75
C GLU A 184 3.99 6.07 14.57
N PHE A 185 3.26 6.79 13.73
CA PHE A 185 3.51 8.21 13.48
C PHE A 185 2.24 8.92 13.01
N GLU A 186 2.28 10.26 13.02
CA GLU A 186 1.19 11.09 12.52
C GLU A 186 1.61 11.82 11.25
N ALA A 187 0.95 11.54 10.13
CA ALA A 187 1.12 12.33 8.91
C ALA A 187 0.16 13.54 8.94
N PRO A 188 0.47 14.66 8.25
CA PRO A 188 -0.36 15.86 8.25
C PRO A 188 -1.61 15.72 7.35
N LEU A 189 -2.40 14.68 7.59
CA LEU A 189 -3.64 14.35 6.89
C LEU A 189 -4.77 14.27 7.94
N PRO A 190 -5.55 15.35 8.17
CA PRO A 190 -6.37 15.50 9.38
C PRO A 190 -7.30 14.32 9.71
N ILE A 191 -7.96 13.73 8.71
CA ILE A 191 -8.91 12.62 8.91
C ILE A 191 -8.22 11.27 9.06
N VAL A 192 -7.14 11.04 8.33
CA VAL A 192 -6.37 9.79 8.32
C VAL A 192 -5.01 9.98 8.99
N ARG A 193 -4.97 10.80 10.06
CA ARG A 193 -3.73 11.28 10.68
C ARG A 193 -2.84 10.16 11.22
N PRO A 194 -3.36 9.16 11.96
CA PRO A 194 -2.54 8.08 12.51
C PRO A 194 -2.06 7.14 11.41
N HIS A 195 -0.78 6.79 11.43
CA HIS A 195 -0.16 5.88 10.49
C HIS A 195 0.73 4.87 11.20
N ILE A 196 0.93 3.74 10.52
CA ILE A 196 1.94 2.73 10.86
C ILE A 196 2.86 2.54 9.66
N ALA A 197 4.14 2.28 9.93
CA ALA A 197 5.12 1.84 8.96
C ALA A 197 5.90 0.67 9.56
N GLY A 198 6.05 -0.42 8.83
CA GLY A 198 6.68 -1.61 9.39
C GLY A 198 6.79 -2.76 8.42
N TYR A 199 7.12 -3.93 8.97
CA TYR A 199 7.18 -5.17 8.20
C TYR A 199 6.75 -6.39 9.00
N ALA A 200 6.40 -7.45 8.28
CA ALA A 200 6.13 -8.78 8.80
C ALA A 200 6.80 -9.83 7.90
N ILE A 201 7.11 -10.99 8.45
CA ILE A 201 7.83 -12.08 7.78
C ILE A 201 6.93 -13.33 7.76
N LYS A 202 6.97 -14.08 6.66
CA LYS A 202 6.32 -15.40 6.56
C LYS A 202 7.24 -16.52 7.04
#